data_AF-A0A3N7H043-F1
#
_entry.id   AF-A0A3N7H043-F1
#
_cell.length_a   1.000
_cell.length_b   1.000
_cell.length_c   1.000
_cell.angle_alpha   90.00
_cell.angle_beta   90.00
_cell.angle_gamma   90.00
#
_symmetry.space_group_name_H-M   'P 1'
#
loop_
_entity.id
_entity.type
_entity.pdbx_description
1 polymer ?
#
loop_
_entity_poly.entity_id
_entity_poly.type
_entity_poly.pdbx_seq_one_letter_code
_entity_poly.pdbx_strand_id
1 'polypeptide(L)'
;MNTVPRDPAEPPVDVNVRVGGPRPRGRLILIGIAVVVAAVLAVGAVFVVQSIQRDELMRTGEQVQAVARDDLFSKRVKNDHEYYYVVWTYTVDDREYTITGRKRHFSRVTASTYVRGLDGATATVYYDPADPSRAALGDEP
;
A
#
# COMPACT_ATOMS: atom_id res chain seq x y z
N MET A 1 -22.45 -97.57 8.33
CA MET A 1 -23.25 -96.53 7.63
C MET A 1 -23.32 -95.30 8.52
N ASN A 2 -22.68 -94.21 8.07
CA ASN A 2 -23.15 -92.81 8.19
C ASN A 2 -21.98 -91.88 7.87
N THR A 3 -21.90 -91.57 6.57
CA THR A 3 -21.12 -90.51 5.93
C THR A 3 -21.81 -89.16 6.16
N VAL A 4 -21.06 -88.16 6.62
CA VAL A 4 -21.46 -86.74 6.63
C VAL A 4 -20.27 -85.93 6.07
N PRO A 5 -20.52 -84.91 5.22
CA PRO A 5 -19.72 -84.64 4.03
C PRO A 5 -18.61 -83.61 4.25
N ARG A 6 -17.58 -83.68 3.39
CA ARG A 6 -16.66 -82.57 3.10
C ARG A 6 -17.32 -81.67 2.05
N ASP A 7 -17.35 -80.37 2.31
CA ASP A 7 -17.56 -79.32 1.32
C ASP A 7 -16.68 -78.09 1.68
N PRO A 8 -16.41 -77.14 0.77
CA PRO A 8 -15.05 -76.80 0.38
C PRO A 8 -14.67 -75.35 0.73
N ALA A 9 -13.37 -75.08 0.65
CA ALA A 9 -12.71 -73.79 0.50
C ALA A 9 -13.57 -72.50 0.56
N GLU A 10 -13.46 -71.77 1.67
CA GLU A 10 -13.60 -70.31 1.65
C GLU A 10 -12.20 -69.68 1.70
N PRO A 11 -11.81 -68.87 0.71
CA PRO A 11 -10.57 -68.11 0.80
C PRO A 11 -10.68 -67.04 1.89
N PRO A 12 -9.59 -66.69 2.59
CA PRO A 12 -9.62 -65.60 3.55
C PRO A 12 -9.99 -64.30 2.81
N VAL A 13 -11.07 -63.65 3.25
CA VAL A 13 -11.43 -62.31 2.80
C VAL A 13 -10.39 -61.34 3.34
N ASP A 14 -9.49 -60.89 2.46
CA ASP A 14 -8.53 -59.83 2.74
C ASP A 14 -9.30 -58.50 2.85
N VAL A 15 -9.72 -58.15 4.08
CA VAL A 15 -10.34 -56.85 4.35
C VAL A 15 -9.24 -55.79 4.32
N ASN A 16 -8.93 -55.31 3.12
CA ASN A 16 -7.97 -54.25 2.89
C ASN A 16 -8.58 -52.91 3.34
N VAL A 17 -8.59 -52.63 4.65
CA VAL A 17 -8.94 -51.31 5.18
C VAL A 17 -7.82 -50.36 4.80
N ARG A 18 -7.93 -49.74 3.62
CA ARG A 18 -7.17 -48.53 3.31
C ARG A 18 -7.62 -47.43 4.25
N VAL A 19 -6.93 -47.30 5.39
CA VAL A 19 -6.96 -46.09 6.21
C VAL A 19 -6.47 -44.95 5.33
N GLY A 20 -7.41 -44.10 4.91
CA GLY A 20 -7.12 -42.94 4.07
C GLY A 20 -6.02 -42.10 4.71
N GLY A 21 -4.91 -41.93 3.98
CA GLY A 21 -3.79 -41.11 4.41
C GLY A 21 -4.21 -39.67 4.75
N PRO A 22 -3.42 -38.98 5.59
CA PRO A 22 -3.78 -37.67 6.10
C PRO A 22 -4.00 -36.69 4.94
N ARG A 23 -5.21 -36.14 4.83
CA ARG A 23 -5.57 -35.14 3.83
C ARG A 23 -4.56 -33.99 3.86
N PRO A 24 -4.14 -33.43 2.70
CA PRO A 24 -3.04 -32.47 2.58
C PRO A 24 -3.44 -31.05 3.02
N ARG A 25 -3.90 -30.89 4.27
CA ARG A 25 -4.35 -29.61 4.81
C ARG A 25 -3.18 -28.72 5.26
N GLY A 26 -2.06 -29.31 5.71
CA GLY A 26 -0.90 -28.53 6.18
C GLY A 26 -0.15 -27.77 5.09
N ARG A 27 -0.09 -28.33 3.87
CA ARG A 27 0.62 -27.71 2.74
C ARG A 27 -0.11 -26.48 2.20
N LEU A 28 -1.43 -26.52 2.18
CA LEU A 28 -2.28 -25.38 1.81
C LEU A 28 -2.21 -24.23 2.82
N ILE A 29 -2.11 -24.53 4.12
CA ILE A 29 -1.96 -23.51 5.17
C ILE A 29 -0.60 -22.80 5.05
N LEU A 30 0.49 -23.53 4.81
CA LEU A 30 1.83 -22.94 4.62
C LEU A 30 1.92 -22.05 3.37
N ILE A 31 1.28 -22.45 2.27
CA ILE A 31 1.19 -21.62 1.05
C ILE A 31 0.38 -20.36 1.34
N GLY A 32 -0.75 -20.48 2.05
CA GLY A 32 -1.55 -19.32 2.46
C GLY A 32 -0.76 -18.31 3.31
N ILE A 33 0.00 -18.80 4.30
CA ILE A 33 0.86 -17.94 5.14
C ILE A 33 1.96 -17.28 4.30
N ALA A 34 2.63 -18.03 3.42
CA ALA A 34 3.68 -17.49 2.55
C ALA A 34 3.16 -16.37 1.64
N VAL A 35 1.95 -16.52 1.09
CA VAL A 35 1.30 -15.48 0.27
C VAL A 35 0.98 -14.23 1.11
N VAL A 36 0.48 -14.39 2.34
CA VAL A 36 0.20 -13.26 3.23
C VAL A 36 1.48 -12.53 3.62
N VAL A 37 2.55 -13.26 3.97
CA VAL A 37 3.86 -12.66 4.29
C VAL A 37 4.44 -11.93 3.08
N ALA A 38 4.39 -12.53 1.89
CA ALA A 38 4.84 -11.88 0.66
C ALA A 38 4.04 -10.60 0.36
N ALA A 39 2.73 -10.62 0.56
CA ALA A 39 1.88 -9.44 0.39
C ALA A 39 2.23 -8.33 1.40
N VAL A 40 2.45 -8.68 2.67
CA VAL A 40 2.87 -7.73 3.71
C VAL A 40 4.25 -7.13 3.39
N LEU A 41 5.21 -7.95 2.97
CA LEU A 41 6.54 -7.47 2.56
C LEU A 41 6.48 -6.57 1.32
N ALA A 42 5.65 -6.92 0.33
CA ALA A 42 5.45 -6.09 -0.86
C ALA A 42 4.84 -4.73 -0.50
N VAL A 43 3.82 -4.70 0.36
CA VAL A 43 3.22 -3.45 0.82
C VAL A 43 4.22 -2.64 1.65
N GLY A 44 4.94 -3.28 2.58
CA GLY A 44 5.97 -2.62 3.40
C GLY A 44 7.11 -2.03 2.56
N ALA A 45 7.55 -2.73 1.51
CA ALA A 45 8.59 -2.25 0.60
C ALA A 45 8.18 -0.96 -0.13
N VAL A 46 6.91 -0.82 -0.54
CA VAL A 46 6.42 0.41 -1.20
C VAL A 46 6.52 1.62 -0.27
N PHE A 47 6.12 1.47 1.00
CA PHE A 47 6.22 2.56 1.98
C PHE A 47 7.68 2.96 2.25
N VAL A 48 8.58 1.98 2.36
CA VAL A 48 10.01 2.23 2.58
C VAL A 48 10.66 2.90 1.36
N VAL A 49 10.31 2.49 0.15
CA VAL A 49 10.82 3.14 -1.08
C VAL A 49 10.35 4.59 -1.17
N GLN A 50 9.09 4.89 -0.82
CA GLN A 50 8.59 6.28 -0.80
C GLN A 50 9.29 7.15 0.24
N SER A 51 9.62 6.61 1.43
CA SER A 51 10.35 7.38 2.45
C SER A 51 11.80 7.62 2.03
N ILE A 52 12.48 6.60 1.50
CA ILE A 52 13.87 6.72 1.03
C ILE A 52 13.96 7.71 -0.13
N GLN A 53 13.03 7.65 -1.08
CA GLN A 53 12.99 8.61 -2.20
C GLN A 53 12.80 10.05 -1.71
N ARG A 54 11.96 10.25 -0.69
CA ARG A 54 11.75 11.56 -0.09
C ARG A 54 13.03 12.09 0.57
N ASP A 55 13.68 11.28 1.39
CA ASP A 55 14.89 11.69 2.10
C ASP A 55 16.03 11.98 1.11
N GLU A 56 16.15 11.18 0.05
CA GLU A 56 17.12 11.43 -1.01
C GLU A 56 16.81 12.72 -1.78
N LEU A 57 15.54 12.95 -2.16
CA LEU A 57 15.12 14.20 -2.80
C LEU A 57 15.40 15.40 -1.89
N MET A 58 15.10 15.32 -0.59
CA MET A 58 15.42 16.40 0.35
C MET A 58 16.91 16.65 0.52
N ARG A 59 17.76 15.66 0.24
CA ARG A 59 19.22 15.76 0.36
C ARG A 59 19.89 16.27 -0.92
N THR A 60 19.44 15.79 -2.08
CA THR A 60 20.14 15.98 -3.37
C THR A 60 19.28 16.60 -4.46
N GLY A 61 17.97 16.73 -4.24
CA GLY A 61 17.06 17.34 -5.20
C GLY A 61 17.30 18.83 -5.35
N GLU A 62 16.96 19.35 -6.53
CA GLU A 62 16.96 20.78 -6.77
C GLU A 62 15.78 21.44 -6.04
N GLN A 63 15.96 22.71 -5.66
CA GLN A 63 15.00 23.43 -4.84
C GLN A 63 14.23 24.46 -5.66
N VAL A 64 12.92 24.46 -5.50
CA VAL A 64 12.02 25.47 -6.07
C VAL A 64 10.97 25.84 -5.03
N GLN A 65 10.48 27.09 -5.09
CA GLN A 65 9.39 27.52 -4.25
C GLN A 65 8.06 27.08 -4.85
N ALA A 66 7.21 26.50 -4.01
CA ALA A 66 5.85 26.17 -4.35
C ALA A 66 4.87 27.09 -3.63
N VAL A 67 3.78 27.42 -4.31
CA VAL A 67 2.68 28.22 -3.78
C VAL A 67 1.46 27.34 -3.54
N ALA A 68 0.73 27.59 -2.45
CA ALA A 68 -0.50 26.87 -2.17
C ALA A 68 -1.63 27.35 -3.10
N ARG A 69 -2.43 26.41 -3.60
CA ARG A 69 -3.64 26.68 -4.38
C ARG A 69 -4.87 26.62 -3.48
N ASP A 70 -5.74 27.62 -3.57
CA ASP A 70 -7.00 27.68 -2.80
C ASP A 70 -8.20 27.07 -3.54
N ASP A 71 -8.03 26.80 -4.84
CA ASP A 71 -9.01 26.17 -5.72
C ASP A 71 -8.84 24.64 -5.81
N LEU A 72 -7.63 24.14 -5.52
CA LEU A 72 -7.24 22.74 -5.65
C LEU A 72 -6.95 22.08 -4.30
N PHE A 73 -7.67 20.99 -4.01
CA PHE A 73 -7.45 20.17 -2.82
C PHE A 73 -7.44 18.69 -3.17
N SER A 74 -6.53 17.94 -2.55
CA SER A 74 -6.56 16.48 -2.61
C SER A 74 -7.51 15.95 -1.54
N LYS A 75 -8.52 15.18 -1.94
CA LYS A 75 -9.49 14.56 -1.02
C LYS A 75 -9.14 13.10 -0.78
N ARG A 76 -9.10 12.67 0.47
CA ARG A 76 -8.99 11.26 0.87
C ARG A 76 -10.11 10.89 1.82
N VAL A 77 -10.74 9.74 1.60
CA VAL A 77 -11.77 9.21 2.49
C VAL A 77 -11.18 8.08 3.30
N LYS A 78 -11.27 8.16 4.63
CA LYS A 78 -10.85 7.07 5.53
C LYS A 78 -11.80 7.00 6.70
N ASN A 79 -12.29 5.80 7.00
CA ASN A 79 -13.24 5.54 8.10
C ASN A 79 -14.48 6.47 8.05
N ASP A 80 -15.08 6.65 6.87
CA ASP A 80 -16.23 7.55 6.64
C ASP A 80 -15.97 9.05 6.90
N HIS A 81 -14.70 9.41 7.12
CA HIS A 81 -14.30 10.81 7.26
C HIS A 81 -13.59 11.27 5.97
N GLU A 82 -14.00 12.43 5.49
CA GLU A 82 -13.31 13.12 4.41
C GLU A 82 -12.16 13.97 4.97
N TYR A 83 -11.00 13.84 4.34
CA TYR A 83 -9.81 14.59 4.65
C TYR A 83 -9.34 15.35 3.43
N TYR A 84 -9.03 16.62 3.64
CA TYR A 84 -8.58 17.55 2.61
C TYR A 84 -7.12 17.89 2.86
N TYR A 85 -6.31 17.86 1.81
CA TYR A 85 -4.90 18.21 1.82
C TYR A 85 -4.69 19.34 0.83
N VAL A 86 -3.90 20.34 1.23
CA VAL A 86 -3.52 21.45 0.36
C VAL A 86 -2.68 20.94 -0.79
N VAL A 87 -2.92 21.46 -1.99
CA VAL A 87 -2.06 21.22 -3.15
C VAL A 87 -1.17 22.43 -3.35
N TRP A 88 0.12 22.16 -3.47
CA TRP A 88 1.16 23.15 -3.75
C TRP A 88 1.57 23.04 -5.22
N THR A 89 1.71 24.16 -5.90
CA THR A 89 2.12 24.26 -7.31
C THR A 89 3.50 24.88 -7.42
N TYR A 90 4.35 24.36 -8.28
CA TYR A 90 5.67 24.89 -8.61
C TYR A 90 5.92 24.78 -10.12
N THR A 91 6.82 25.61 -10.63
CA THR A 91 7.13 25.67 -12.07
C THR A 91 8.59 25.32 -12.30
N VAL A 92 8.83 24.40 -13.24
CA VAL A 92 10.17 24.03 -13.73
C VAL A 92 10.12 24.05 -15.24
N ASP A 93 11.03 24.78 -15.90
CA ASP A 93 11.09 24.91 -17.36
C ASP A 93 9.74 25.26 -18.01
N ASP A 94 9.08 26.32 -17.50
CA ASP A 94 7.76 26.80 -17.93
C ASP A 94 6.60 25.78 -17.82
N ARG A 95 6.83 24.66 -17.13
CA ARG A 95 5.81 23.64 -16.87
C ARG A 95 5.42 23.64 -15.40
N GLU A 96 4.11 23.72 -15.16
CA GLU A 96 3.54 23.63 -13.82
C GLU A 96 3.44 22.17 -13.36
N TYR A 97 3.85 21.93 -12.12
CA TYR A 97 3.76 20.66 -11.41
C TYR A 97 3.06 20.87 -10.08
N THR A 98 2.51 19.77 -9.53
CA THR A 98 1.77 19.83 -8.26
C THR A 98 2.30 18.80 -7.27
N ILE A 99 2.23 19.14 -5.99
CA ILE A 99 2.55 18.23 -4.89
C ILE A 99 1.52 18.39 -3.77
N THR A 100 1.06 17.28 -3.22
CA THR A 100 0.09 17.30 -2.12
C THR A 100 0.81 17.47 -0.78
N GLY A 101 0.33 18.41 0.03
CA GLY A 101 0.81 18.64 1.39
C GLY A 101 0.54 17.49 2.35
N ARG A 102 1.12 17.57 3.53
CA ARG A 102 1.04 16.54 4.59
C ARG A 102 -0.02 16.92 5.63
N LYS A 103 -0.27 18.22 5.82
CA LYS A 103 -1.27 18.73 6.76
C LYS A 103 -2.67 18.28 6.35
N ARG A 104 -3.39 17.70 7.32
CA ARG A 104 -4.73 17.14 7.14
C ARG A 104 -5.78 18.11 7.66
N HIS A 105 -6.78 18.41 6.84
CA HIS A 105 -7.92 19.25 7.19
C HIS A 105 -9.21 18.42 7.16
N PHE A 106 -10.10 18.65 8.12
CA PHE A 106 -11.35 17.88 8.28
C PHE A 106 -12.49 18.37 7.38
N SER A 107 -12.29 19.49 6.68
CA SER A 107 -13.25 20.02 5.73
C SER A 107 -12.55 20.87 4.69
N ARG A 108 -13.19 21.04 3.53
CA ARG A 108 -12.70 21.98 2.50
C ARG A 108 -12.59 23.40 3.04
N VAL A 109 -13.54 23.83 3.89
CA VAL A 109 -13.53 25.16 4.50
C VAL A 109 -12.29 25.37 5.37
N THR A 110 -11.94 24.40 6.22
CA THR A 110 -10.75 24.51 7.08
C THR A 110 -9.45 24.51 6.27
N ALA A 111 -9.39 23.76 5.15
CA ALA A 111 -8.26 23.81 4.22
C ALA A 111 -8.14 25.17 3.53
N SER A 112 -9.26 25.73 3.02
CA SER A 112 -9.27 27.06 2.39
C SER A 112 -8.90 28.17 3.36
N THR A 113 -9.37 28.12 4.61
CA THR A 113 -8.97 29.08 5.65
C THR A 113 -7.48 29.01 5.95
N TYR A 114 -6.91 27.80 5.98
CA TYR A 114 -5.46 27.63 6.13
C TYR A 114 -4.70 28.28 4.97
N VAL A 115 -5.07 27.99 3.71
CA VAL A 115 -4.42 28.59 2.54
C VAL A 115 -4.51 30.12 2.55
N ARG A 116 -5.68 30.69 2.90
CA ARG A 116 -5.84 32.15 3.02
C ARG A 116 -4.96 32.75 4.13
N GLY A 117 -4.76 32.01 5.23
CA GLY A 117 -3.89 32.42 6.33
C GLY A 117 -2.39 32.36 6.02
N LEU A 118 -1.99 31.71 4.92
CA LEU A 118 -0.58 31.68 4.49
C LEU A 118 -0.09 33.03 3.96
N ASP A 119 -0.99 33.89 3.48
CA ASP A 119 -0.66 35.25 3.00
C ASP A 119 0.54 35.30 2.04
N GLY A 120 0.54 34.41 1.03
CA GLY A 120 1.62 34.31 0.05
C GLY A 120 2.86 33.55 0.52
N ALA A 121 2.84 32.94 1.71
CA ALA A 121 3.91 32.05 2.15
C ALA A 121 4.10 30.88 1.16
N THR A 122 5.37 30.54 0.96
CA THR A 122 5.79 29.47 0.06
C THR A 122 6.31 28.29 0.85
N ALA A 123 6.28 27.10 0.24
CA ALA A 123 6.94 25.92 0.75
C ALA A 123 8.04 25.49 -0.23
N THR A 124 9.18 25.08 0.29
CA THR A 124 10.27 24.57 -0.55
C THR A 124 9.94 23.16 -1.03
N VAL A 125 10.05 22.95 -2.34
CA VAL A 125 9.94 21.65 -3.00
C VAL A 125 11.32 21.23 -3.47
N TYR A 126 11.65 19.97 -3.19
CA TYR A 126 12.87 19.32 -3.64
C TYR A 126 12.51 18.33 -4.74
N TYR A 127 13.01 18.51 -5.96
CA TYR A 127 12.64 17.69 -7.12
C TYR A 127 13.86 17.03 -7.80
N ASP A 128 13.59 15.94 -8.52
CA ASP A 128 14.57 15.31 -9.41
C ASP A 128 14.62 16.11 -10.73
N PRO A 129 15.74 16.74 -11.11
CA PRO A 129 15.81 17.52 -12.35
C PRO A 129 15.64 16.67 -13.62
N ALA A 130 15.88 15.35 -13.55
CA ALA A 130 15.60 14.45 -14.67
C ALA A 130 14.11 14.10 -14.80
N ASP A 131 13.35 14.22 -13.71
CA ASP A 131 11.90 14.01 -13.68
C ASP A 131 11.26 14.92 -12.62
N PRO A 132 10.91 16.17 -12.96
CA PRO A 132 10.42 17.15 -11.98
C PRO A 132 9.12 16.71 -11.30
N SER A 133 8.39 15.72 -11.82
CA SER A 133 7.21 15.16 -11.16
C SER A 133 7.55 14.37 -9.89
N ARG A 134 8.79 13.90 -9.76
CA ARG A 134 9.33 13.24 -8.57
C ARG A 134 9.85 14.28 -7.61
N ALA A 135 8.97 14.69 -6.71
CA ALA A 135 9.25 15.78 -5.78
C ALA A 135 8.87 15.44 -4.34
N ALA A 136 9.54 16.12 -3.41
CA ALA A 136 9.31 16.07 -1.98
C ALA A 136 9.00 17.47 -1.45
N LEU A 137 7.92 17.61 -0.69
CA LEU A 137 7.59 18.86 -0.02
C LEU A 137 8.40 18.97 1.27
N GLY A 138 9.11 20.08 1.42
CA GLY A 138 9.75 20.52 2.65
C GLY A 138 8.74 20.88 3.74
N ASP A 139 9.14 21.76 4.64
CA ASP A 139 8.25 22.15 5.74
C ASP A 139 7.17 23.11 5.27
N GLU A 140 5.96 22.80 5.72
CA GLU A 140 4.78 23.62 5.43
C GLU A 140 4.69 24.72 6.50
N PRO A 141 4.60 25.99 6.10
CA PRO A 141 4.46 27.13 7.02
C PRO A 141 3.26 26.99 7.96
#